data_AF-A0A3C1JAM2-F1
#
_entry.id   AF-A0A3C1JAM2-F1
#
_cell.length_a   1.000
_cell.length_b   1.000
_cell.length_c   1.000
_cell.angle_alpha   90.00
_cell.angle_beta   90.00
_cell.angle_gamma   90.00
#
_symmetry.space_group_name_H-M   'P 1'
#
loop_
_entity.id
_entity.type
_entity.pdbx_description
1 polymer ?
#
loop_
_entity_poly.entity_id
_entity_poly.type
_entity_poly.pdbx_seq_one_letter_code
_entity_poly.pdbx_strand_id
1 'polypeptide(L)'
;MKKLIPLIFALACAACLPPAKTPPPPPIKTAAPARLTPEQAKKVEQLYYKAVGAYSRNDMAAAETYLKEILVLNPYHKPALELREKIRLATGRN
;
A
#
# COMPACT_ATOMS: atom_id res chain seq x y z
N MET A 1 -20.63 47.67 -27.03
CA MET A 1 -21.45 47.56 -28.26
C MET A 1 -21.09 46.25 -28.96
N LYS A 2 -22.08 45.46 -29.42
CA LYS A 2 -22.04 44.52 -30.57
C LYS A 2 -21.04 43.33 -30.47
N LYS A 3 -21.37 42.04 -30.62
CA LYS A 3 -22.52 41.27 -31.17
C LYS A 3 -22.40 39.84 -30.58
N LEU A 4 -23.41 39.30 -29.89
CA LEU A 4 -24.42 38.36 -30.40
C LEU A 4 -24.05 37.63 -31.71
N ILE A 5 -23.64 36.36 -31.59
CA ILE A 5 -23.81 35.33 -32.64
C ILE A 5 -24.21 34.02 -31.95
N PRO A 6 -25.45 33.53 -32.16
CA PRO A 6 -25.89 32.20 -31.74
C PRO A 6 -25.64 31.22 -32.89
N LEU A 7 -24.98 30.10 -32.62
CA LEU A 7 -25.05 28.94 -33.53
C LEU A 7 -25.34 27.69 -32.71
N ILE A 8 -26.61 27.34 -32.78
CA ILE A 8 -27.20 26.06 -32.44
C ILE A 8 -26.48 25.01 -33.31
N PHE A 9 -25.80 24.06 -32.67
CA PHE A 9 -25.54 22.75 -33.27
C PHE A 9 -26.14 21.71 -32.34
N ALA A 10 -27.43 21.44 -32.58
CA ALA A 10 -28.05 20.21 -32.15
C ALA A 10 -27.40 19.07 -32.93
N LEU A 11 -26.67 18.19 -32.24
CA LEU A 11 -26.35 16.88 -32.81
C LEU A 11 -26.11 15.84 -31.71
N ALA A 12 -26.80 14.73 -31.90
CA ALA A 12 -26.56 13.40 -31.36
C ALA A 12 -26.98 13.12 -29.91
N CYS A 13 -28.20 12.58 -29.81
CA CYS A 13 -28.52 11.49 -28.89
C CYS A 13 -27.37 10.48 -28.76
N ALA A 14 -26.92 10.27 -27.53
CA ALA A 14 -26.38 9.00 -27.08
C ALA A 14 -26.75 8.83 -25.60
N ALA A 15 -28.04 8.63 -25.35
CA ALA A 15 -28.44 7.86 -24.18
C ALA A 15 -27.90 6.43 -24.38
N CYS A 16 -27.17 5.94 -23.38
CA CYS A 16 -26.91 4.54 -23.01
C CYS A 16 -25.46 4.37 -22.54
N LEU A 17 -25.26 4.45 -21.22
CA LEU A 17 -24.84 3.33 -20.36
C LEU A 17 -24.02 3.85 -19.17
N PRO A 18 -24.46 3.64 -17.92
CA PRO A 18 -23.58 3.84 -16.77
C PRO A 18 -22.40 2.87 -16.86
N PRO A 19 -21.19 3.24 -16.40
CA PRO A 19 -20.10 2.29 -16.27
C PRO A 19 -20.60 1.17 -15.35
N ALA A 20 -20.67 -0.04 -15.90
CA ALA A 20 -20.97 -1.23 -15.14
C ALA A 20 -20.04 -1.26 -13.93
N LYS A 21 -20.65 -1.16 -12.74
CA LYS A 21 -20.04 -1.55 -11.47
C LYS A 21 -19.67 -3.01 -11.66
N THR A 22 -18.46 -3.27 -12.15
CA THR A 22 -17.91 -4.61 -12.08
C THR A 22 -17.98 -4.99 -10.61
N PRO A 23 -18.57 -6.15 -10.26
CA PRO A 23 -18.44 -6.64 -8.91
C PRO A 23 -16.94 -6.64 -8.60
N PRO A 24 -16.52 -6.15 -7.41
CA PRO A 24 -15.12 -6.24 -7.03
C PRO A 24 -14.67 -7.68 -7.29
N PRO A 25 -13.47 -7.89 -7.85
CA PRO A 25 -12.97 -9.24 -8.05
C PRO A 25 -13.19 -10.03 -6.76
N PRO A 26 -13.68 -11.29 -6.84
CA PRO A 26 -13.83 -12.11 -5.65
C PRO A 26 -12.52 -12.01 -4.87
N PRO A 27 -12.54 -11.87 -3.54
CA PRO A 27 -11.33 -11.75 -2.76
C PRO A 27 -10.45 -12.93 -3.17
N ILE A 28 -9.42 -12.61 -3.97
CA ILE A 28 -8.33 -13.53 -4.25
C ILE A 28 -7.96 -13.98 -2.85
N LYS A 29 -8.00 -15.29 -2.63
CA LYS A 29 -7.61 -15.91 -1.36
C LYS A 29 -6.13 -15.60 -1.17
N THR A 30 -5.83 -14.36 -0.80
CA THR A 30 -4.58 -13.90 -0.25
C THR A 30 -4.37 -14.82 0.94
N ALA A 31 -3.20 -15.45 0.95
CA ALA A 31 -2.70 -16.28 2.03
C ALA A 31 -3.29 -15.78 3.35
N ALA A 32 -4.07 -16.65 4.01
CA ALA A 32 -4.88 -16.29 5.16
C ALA A 32 -4.10 -15.31 6.02
N PRO A 33 -4.66 -14.11 6.32
CA PRO A 33 -3.95 -13.14 7.14
C PRO A 33 -3.48 -13.92 8.36
N ALA A 34 -2.17 -13.89 8.64
CA ALA A 34 -1.65 -14.41 9.89
C ALA A 34 -2.63 -13.91 10.95
N ARG A 35 -3.31 -14.83 11.66
CA ARG A 35 -4.41 -14.49 12.55
C ARG A 35 -3.80 -13.76 13.75
N LEU A 36 -3.46 -12.49 13.54
CA LEU A 36 -2.90 -11.62 14.53
C LEU A 36 -4.02 -11.27 15.50
N THR A 37 -3.71 -11.33 16.79
CA THR A 37 -4.57 -10.66 17.77
C THR A 37 -4.49 -9.15 17.58
N PRO A 38 -5.49 -8.37 18.02
CA PRO A 38 -5.43 -6.90 17.96
C PRO A 38 -4.16 -6.31 18.60
N GLU A 39 -3.66 -6.93 19.67
CA GLU A 39 -2.43 -6.53 20.36
C GLU A 39 -1.19 -6.78 19.50
N GLN A 40 -1.13 -7.92 18.81
CA GLN A 40 -0.05 -8.24 17.90
C GLN A 40 -0.07 -7.32 16.67
N ALA A 41 -1.25 -6.99 16.14
CA ALA A 41 -1.39 -6.04 15.03
C ALA A 41 -0.86 -4.65 15.42
N LYS A 42 -1.28 -4.13 16.59
CA LYS A 42 -0.76 -2.87 17.13
C LYS A 42 0.75 -2.92 17.35
N LYS A 43 1.29 -4.04 17.86
CA LYS A 43 2.73 -4.22 18.04
C LYS A 43 3.47 -4.20 16.71
N VAL A 44 2.96 -4.87 15.67
CA VAL A 44 3.52 -4.86 14.32
C VAL A 44 3.58 -3.45 13.76
N GLU A 45 2.52 -2.66 13.89
CA GLU A 45 2.49 -1.26 13.45
C GLU A 45 3.54 -0.41 14.18
N GLN A 46 3.60 -0.51 15.52
CA GLN A 46 4.58 0.24 16.32
C GLN A 46 6.02 -0.13 15.95
N LEU A 47 6.31 -1.42 15.79
CA LEU A 47 7.61 -1.90 15.33
C LEU A 47 7.93 -1.38 13.94
N TYR A 48 6.95 -1.33 13.03
CA TYR A 48 7.15 -0.85 11.67
C TYR A 48 7.51 0.64 11.66
N TYR A 49 6.83 1.48 12.44
CA TYR A 49 7.21 2.88 12.58
C TYR A 49 8.62 3.07 13.15
N LYS A 50 9.01 2.25 14.14
CA LYS A 50 10.38 2.26 14.68
C LYS A 50 11.40 1.85 13.61
N ALA A 51 11.10 0.82 12.81
CA ALA A 51 11.95 0.36 11.71
C ALA A 51 12.16 1.46 10.65
N VAL A 52 11.07 2.11 10.22
CA VAL A 52 11.14 3.24 9.27
C VAL A 52 11.94 4.39 9.87
N GLY A 53 11.72 4.73 11.15
CA GLY A 53 12.49 5.77 11.82
C GLY A 53 13.99 5.47 11.89
N ALA A 54 14.36 4.24 12.21
CA ALA A 54 15.75 3.78 12.21
C ALA A 54 16.36 3.84 10.80
N TYR A 55 15.65 3.33 9.79
CA TYR A 55 16.07 3.39 8.39
C TYR A 55 16.33 4.82 7.93
N SER A 56 15.43 5.77 8.22
CA SER A 56 15.58 7.18 7.87
C SER A 56 16.77 7.87 8.55
N ARG A 57 17.22 7.36 9.70
CA ARG A 57 18.43 7.84 10.41
C ARG A 57 19.69 7.10 9.97
N ASN A 58 19.62 6.29 8.92
CA ASN A 58 20.68 5.41 8.46
C ASN A 58 21.11 4.31 9.45
N ASP A 59 20.29 4.04 10.48
CA ASP A 59 20.54 2.98 11.47
C ASP A 59 19.97 1.65 10.96
N MET A 60 20.72 1.03 10.04
CA MET A 60 20.32 -0.21 9.39
C MET A 60 20.22 -1.39 10.36
N ALA A 61 21.07 -1.42 11.39
CA ALA A 61 21.08 -2.49 12.38
C ALA A 61 19.81 -2.46 13.26
N ALA A 62 19.41 -1.27 13.75
CA ALA A 62 18.17 -1.15 14.49
C ALA A 62 16.96 -1.42 13.60
N ALA A 63 16.97 -0.94 12.35
CA ALA A 63 15.89 -1.19 11.39
C ALA A 63 15.70 -2.69 11.14
N GLU A 64 16.77 -3.45 10.88
CA GLU A 64 16.73 -4.92 10.74
C GLU A 64 16.19 -5.61 12.00
N THR A 65 16.59 -5.15 13.18
CA THR A 65 16.13 -5.72 14.46
C THR A 65 14.60 -5.61 14.59
N TYR A 66 14.05 -4.42 14.36
CA TYR A 66 12.59 -4.22 14.40
C TYR A 66 11.86 -5.03 13.33
N LEU A 67 12.42 -5.10 12.12
CA LEU A 67 11.84 -5.89 11.02
C LEU A 67 11.83 -7.39 11.32
N LYS A 68 12.87 -7.90 11.98
CA LYS A 68 12.91 -9.30 12.43
C LYS A 68 11.78 -9.60 13.40
N GLU A 69 11.50 -8.72 14.36
CA GLU A 69 10.38 -8.89 15.29
C GLU A 69 9.03 -8.88 14.56
N ILE A 70 8.84 -8.00 13.57
CA ILE A 70 7.62 -7.97 12.76
C ILE A 70 7.42 -9.30 12.03
N LEU A 71 8.47 -9.80 11.38
CA LEU A 71 8.39 -11.02 10.56
C LEU A 71 8.24 -12.30 11.39
N VAL A 72 8.57 -12.26 12.69
CA VAL A 72 8.22 -13.34 13.64
C VAL A 72 6.71 -13.35 13.93
N LEU A 73 6.09 -12.17 14.08
CA LEU A 73 4.66 -12.05 14.38
C LEU A 73 3.79 -12.22 13.14
N ASN A 74 4.21 -11.61 12.04
CA ASN A 74 3.54 -11.62 10.74
C ASN A 74 4.57 -11.88 9.63
N PRO A 75 4.84 -13.16 9.31
CA PRO A 75 5.81 -13.53 8.27
C PRO A 75 5.50 -12.97 6.88
N TYR A 76 4.24 -12.65 6.62
CA TYR A 76 3.74 -12.15 5.33
C TYR A 76 3.49 -10.63 5.36
N HIS A 77 4.05 -9.90 6.34
CA HIS A 77 3.91 -8.45 6.40
C HIS A 77 4.66 -7.77 5.26
N LYS A 78 3.96 -7.56 4.14
CA LYS A 78 4.51 -7.02 2.89
C LYS A 78 5.37 -5.76 3.08
N PRO A 79 4.95 -4.73 3.84
CA PRO A 79 5.78 -3.55 4.04
C PRO A 79 7.11 -3.84 4.75
N ALA A 80 7.13 -4.80 5.69
CA ALA A 80 8.36 -5.18 6.39
C ALA A 80 9.32 -5.95 5.48
N LEU A 81 8.79 -6.83 4.62
CA LEU A 81 9.60 -7.55 3.63
C LEU A 81 10.25 -6.58 2.64
N GLU A 82 9.48 -5.62 2.13
CA GLU A 82 9.98 -4.59 1.21
C GLU A 82 11.06 -3.72 1.85
N LEU A 83 10.85 -3.27 3.10
CA LEU A 83 11.86 -2.47 3.80
C LEU A 83 13.13 -3.28 4.11
N ARG A 84 12.98 -4.57 4.46
CA ARG A 84 14.13 -5.47 4.67
C ARG A 84 14.96 -5.61 3.41
N GLU A 85 14.30 -5.73 2.26
CA GLU A 85 15.00 -5.81 0.98
C GLU A 85 15.75 -4.52 0.64
N LYS A 86 15.15 -3.35 0.91
CA LYS A 86 15.85 -2.06 0.76
C LYS A 86 17.12 -1.99 1.62
N ILE A 87 17.05 -2.44 2.87
CA ILE A 87 18.22 -2.48 3.76
C ILE A 87 19.28 -3.46 3.24
N ARG A 88 18.88 -4.64 2.77
CA ARG A 88 19.78 -5.63 2.19
C ARG A 88 20.56 -5.04 1.00
N LEU A 89 19.86 -4.37 0.09
CA LEU A 89 20.46 -3.69 -1.06
C LEU A 89 21.40 -2.55 -0.63
N ALA A 90 21.01 -1.75 0.37
CA ALA A 90 21.82 -0.64 0.86
C ALA A 90 23.10 -1.09 1.60
N THR A 91 23.07 -2.27 2.24
CA THR A 91 24.18 -2.79 3.04
C THR A 91 25.07 -3.78 2.29
N GLY A 92 24.69 -4.19 1.08
CA GLY A 92 25.45 -5.15 0.27
C GLY A 92 25.53 -6.56 0.87
N ARG A 93 24.63 -6.90 1.80
CA ARG A 93 24.61 -8.22 2.45
C ARG A 93 23.92 -9.25 1.53
N ASN A 94 24.58 -10.37 1.28
CA ASN A 94 24.08 -11.49 0.48
C ASN A 94 23.79 -12.70 1.37
#